data_AF-A0A6V7QWW6-F1
#
_entry.id   AF-A0A6V7QWW6-F1
#
_cell.length_a   1.000
_cell.length_b   1.000
_cell.length_c   1.000
_cell.angle_alpha   90.00
_cell.angle_beta   90.00
_cell.angle_gamma   90.00
#
_symmetry.space_group_name_H-M   'P 1'
#
loop_
_entity.id
_entity.type
_entity.pdbx_description
1 polymer ?
#
loop_
_entity_poly.entity_id
_entity_poly.type
_entity_poly.pdbx_seq_one_letter_code
_entity_poly.pdbx_strand_id
1 'polypeptide(L)'
;MGKRSVAFYRPAFPHRHQGFLATRARGSEIALRLPRAQSQSNGKFVSQSVFQAYFGVRGALGERLFQLVAQKRNDEKLTYEDLIISKGTYEKGSRNDIEEFIYQLCDVGGDGNVGRSDLEAVLKSIYETIFSPENDKTGAHSQQETMEVFLNAATFSKQIEGRTEKFMSLADFRNWCNLVPSVRKFLGSLLMPPDSGRPSFQVPQLEHPENFSSEQLILRKEYAWHIGELFLRMKLKSGSFCIIVHLMA
;
A
#
# COMPACT_ATOMS: atom_id res chain seq x y z
N MET A 1 21.42 36.57 -9.00
CA MET A 1 21.36 35.10 -9.23
C MET A 1 21.33 34.39 -7.88
N GLY A 2 20.14 34.15 -7.34
CA GLY A 2 19.96 33.55 -6.01
C GLY A 2 19.70 32.04 -6.11
N LYS A 3 20.60 31.23 -5.55
CA LYS A 3 20.37 29.78 -5.37
C LYS A 3 19.43 29.60 -4.18
N ARG A 4 18.17 29.18 -4.43
CA ARG A 4 17.25 28.74 -3.37
C ARG A 4 17.69 27.36 -2.90
N SER A 5 18.08 27.29 -1.62
CA SER A 5 18.36 26.05 -0.91
C SER A 5 17.06 25.27 -0.75
N VAL A 6 17.01 24.05 -1.32
CA VAL A 6 15.90 23.12 -1.11
C VAL A 6 16.10 22.47 0.25
N ALA A 7 15.16 22.68 1.17
CA ALA A 7 15.21 22.12 2.51
C ALA A 7 15.11 20.58 2.44
N PHE A 8 16.20 19.89 2.76
CA PHE A 8 16.20 18.46 3.02
C PHE A 8 15.44 18.20 4.32
N TYR A 9 14.28 17.54 4.22
CA TYR A 9 13.58 17.04 5.39
C TYR A 9 14.36 15.83 5.94
N ARG A 10 15.15 16.06 7.00
CA ARG A 10 15.60 14.99 7.90
C ARG A 10 14.46 14.71 8.88
N PRO A 11 13.89 13.50 8.93
CA PRO A 11 13.03 13.14 10.04
C PRO A 11 13.83 13.29 11.35
N ALA A 12 13.35 14.11 12.26
CA ALA A 12 13.92 14.21 13.60
C ALA A 12 13.57 12.93 14.36
N PHE A 13 14.53 12.02 14.52
CA PHE A 13 14.36 10.81 15.31
C PHE A 13 14.68 11.08 16.78
N PRO A 14 13.73 10.94 17.73
CA PRO A 14 14.05 10.94 19.14
C PRO A 14 14.63 9.58 19.54
N HIS A 15 15.83 9.59 20.11
CA HIS A 15 16.48 8.42 20.72
C HIS A 15 15.59 7.81 21.82
N ARG A 16 14.98 6.62 21.60
CA ARG A 16 14.55 5.72 22.68
C ARG A 16 14.78 4.24 22.34
N HIS A 17 15.42 3.55 23.28
CA HIS A 17 16.35 2.45 23.05
C HIS A 17 15.82 1.01 23.26
N GLN A 18 14.51 0.75 23.26
CA GLN A 18 13.98 -0.62 23.51
C GLN A 18 13.26 -1.26 22.31
N GLY A 19 12.62 -0.50 21.43
CA GLY A 19 12.03 -1.06 20.19
C GLY A 19 13.07 -1.46 19.13
N PHE A 20 14.26 -0.87 19.19
CA PHE A 20 15.31 -1.02 18.19
C PHE A 20 15.93 -2.43 18.16
N LEU A 21 16.03 -3.10 19.33
CA LEU A 21 16.64 -4.43 19.44
C LEU A 21 15.78 -5.54 18.83
N ALA A 22 14.45 -5.46 18.97
CA ALA A 22 13.52 -6.42 18.38
C ALA A 22 13.36 -6.23 16.85
N THR A 23 13.42 -4.99 16.37
CA THR A 23 13.42 -4.69 14.93
C THR A 23 14.71 -5.17 14.26
N ARG A 24 15.86 -5.09 14.95
CA ARG A 24 17.12 -5.65 14.44
C ARG A 24 17.01 -7.17 14.20
N ALA A 25 16.33 -7.92 15.06
CA ALA A 25 16.15 -9.36 14.93
C ALA A 25 15.23 -9.76 13.75
N ARG A 26 14.06 -9.13 13.59
CA ARG A 26 13.16 -9.41 12.45
C ARG A 26 13.69 -8.88 11.12
N GLY A 27 14.36 -7.73 11.18
CA GLY A 27 15.03 -7.19 10.03
C GLY A 27 16.20 -8.05 9.55
N SER A 28 16.93 -8.70 10.47
CA SER A 28 17.92 -9.70 10.08
C SER A 28 17.30 -10.91 9.39
N GLU A 29 16.10 -11.35 9.79
CA GLU A 29 15.38 -12.45 9.13
C GLU A 29 14.95 -12.10 7.68
N ILE A 30 14.50 -10.86 7.44
CA ILE A 30 14.15 -10.40 6.08
C ILE A 30 15.38 -10.18 5.22
N ALA A 31 16.49 -9.69 5.76
CA ALA A 31 17.73 -9.59 5.01
C ALA A 31 18.45 -10.93 4.79
N LEU A 32 18.06 -11.96 5.54
CA LEU A 32 18.43 -13.35 5.30
C LEU A 32 17.53 -14.00 4.23
N ARG A 33 16.26 -13.57 4.10
CA ARG A 33 15.29 -14.10 3.13
C ARG A 33 15.21 -13.35 1.80
N LEU A 34 15.51 -12.05 1.77
CA LEU A 34 15.69 -11.29 0.53
C LEU A 34 16.85 -11.94 -0.25
N PRO A 35 16.64 -12.40 -1.49
CA PRO A 35 17.67 -13.13 -2.23
C PRO A 35 18.88 -12.23 -2.51
N ARG A 36 19.89 -12.27 -1.63
CA ARG A 36 21.19 -11.62 -1.86
C ARG A 36 21.84 -12.09 -3.18
N ALA A 37 21.46 -13.29 -3.64
CA ALA A 37 21.97 -13.95 -4.84
C ALA A 37 21.43 -13.41 -6.17
N GLN A 38 20.35 -12.62 -6.19
CA GLN A 38 19.82 -12.01 -7.43
C GLN A 38 20.33 -10.59 -7.68
N SER A 39 21.06 -10.01 -6.73
CA SER A 39 21.67 -8.68 -6.88
C SER A 39 23.06 -8.84 -7.51
N GLN A 40 23.30 -8.19 -8.64
CA GLN A 40 24.62 -8.11 -9.32
C GLN A 40 25.71 -7.40 -8.47
N SER A 41 25.45 -7.15 -7.17
CA SER A 41 26.27 -6.33 -6.27
C SER A 41 27.11 -7.11 -5.25
N ASN A 42 27.19 -8.44 -5.36
CA ASN A 42 27.75 -9.31 -4.32
C ASN A 42 27.02 -9.15 -2.96
N GLY A 43 25.71 -8.90 -2.99
CA GLY A 43 24.88 -8.80 -1.78
C GLY A 43 25.09 -7.55 -0.93
N LYS A 44 25.70 -6.48 -1.49
CA LYS A 44 25.90 -5.19 -0.78
C LYS A 44 24.64 -4.33 -0.75
N PHE A 45 23.80 -4.42 -1.78
CA PHE A 45 22.54 -3.68 -1.87
C PHE A 45 21.47 -4.49 -2.59
N VAL A 46 20.21 -4.15 -2.34
CA VAL A 46 19.04 -4.72 -3.03
C VAL A 46 18.61 -3.73 -4.11
N SER A 47 18.42 -4.23 -5.34
CA SER A 47 17.86 -3.44 -6.44
C SER A 47 16.34 -3.34 -6.31
N GLN A 48 15.76 -2.33 -6.96
CA GLN A 48 14.30 -2.12 -6.98
C GLN A 48 13.53 -3.36 -7.46
N SER A 49 14.00 -4.01 -8.53
CA SER A 49 13.36 -5.21 -9.09
C SER A 49 13.29 -6.37 -8.10
N VAL A 50 14.39 -6.64 -7.38
CA VAL A 50 14.45 -7.71 -6.37
C VAL A 50 13.56 -7.37 -5.18
N PHE A 51 13.55 -6.11 -4.75
CA PHE A 51 12.68 -5.63 -3.68
C PHE A 51 11.19 -5.80 -4.04
N GLN A 52 10.78 -5.32 -5.21
CA GLN A 52 9.40 -5.42 -5.69
C GLN A 52 8.95 -6.87 -5.86
N ALA A 53 9.83 -7.74 -6.38
CA ALA A 53 9.55 -9.17 -6.50
C ALA A 53 9.35 -9.84 -5.13
N TYR A 54 10.18 -9.50 -4.15
CA TYR A 54 10.08 -10.08 -2.80
C TYR A 54 8.80 -9.67 -2.07
N PHE A 55 8.43 -8.39 -2.14
CA PHE A 55 7.21 -7.89 -1.49
C PHE A 55 5.95 -8.09 -2.34
N GLY A 56 6.09 -8.50 -3.61
CA GLY A 56 4.97 -8.74 -4.52
C GLY A 56 4.22 -7.46 -4.93
N VAL A 57 4.84 -6.27 -4.80
CA VAL A 57 4.22 -4.98 -5.15
C VAL A 57 4.87 -4.46 -6.44
N ARG A 58 4.05 -4.21 -7.46
CA ARG A 58 4.50 -3.73 -8.78
C ARG A 58 3.94 -2.32 -9.07
N GLY A 59 4.34 -1.76 -10.21
CA GLY A 59 3.86 -0.47 -10.69
C GLY A 59 4.33 0.71 -9.83
N ALA A 60 3.70 1.87 -10.03
CA ALA A 60 4.09 3.15 -9.42
C ALA A 60 4.15 3.07 -7.88
N LEU A 61 3.24 2.32 -7.24
CA LEU A 61 3.25 2.10 -5.80
C LEU A 61 4.51 1.34 -5.33
N GLY A 62 4.94 0.31 -6.06
CA GLY A 62 6.13 -0.46 -5.75
C GLY A 62 7.41 0.37 -5.92
N GLU A 63 7.47 1.21 -6.95
CA GLU A 63 8.60 2.13 -7.18
C GLU A 63 8.71 3.15 -6.04
N ARG A 64 7.57 3.75 -5.68
CA ARG A 64 7.51 4.72 -4.59
C ARG A 64 7.87 4.08 -3.24
N LEU A 65 7.40 2.86 -2.98
CA LEU A 65 7.78 2.11 -1.78
C LEU A 65 9.29 1.91 -1.71
N PHE A 66 9.92 1.49 -2.81
CA PHE A 66 11.37 1.33 -2.87
C PHE A 66 12.10 2.64 -2.57
N GLN A 67 11.69 3.75 -3.20
CA GLN A 67 12.30 5.07 -2.96
C GLN A 67 12.21 5.50 -1.49
N LEU A 68 11.04 5.30 -0.85
CA LEU A 68 10.87 5.63 0.56
C LEU A 68 11.73 4.77 1.45
N VAL A 69 11.78 3.47 1.19
CA VAL A 69 12.60 2.55 1.99
C VAL A 69 14.08 2.89 1.83
N ALA A 70 14.53 3.20 0.61
CA ALA A 70 15.89 3.66 0.30
C ALA A 70 16.17 5.13 0.70
N GLN A 71 15.35 5.72 1.58
CA GLN A 71 15.54 7.06 2.15
C GLN A 71 15.64 8.17 1.10
N LYS A 72 14.98 7.99 -0.06
CA LYS A 72 14.97 8.93 -1.21
C LYS A 72 16.37 9.33 -1.70
N ARG A 73 17.39 8.47 -1.53
CA ARG A 73 18.76 8.75 -2.02
C ARG A 73 18.88 8.75 -3.55
N ASN A 74 17.93 8.11 -4.25
CA ASN A 74 17.89 8.01 -5.71
C ASN A 74 19.18 7.40 -6.32
N ASP A 75 19.86 6.53 -5.57
CA ASP A 75 21.05 5.80 -5.99
C ASP A 75 20.75 4.38 -6.48
N GLU A 76 19.45 4.04 -6.58
CA GLU A 76 18.91 2.71 -6.89
C GLU A 76 19.41 1.58 -5.96
N LYS A 77 19.90 1.95 -4.77
CA LYS A 77 20.52 1.03 -3.83
C LYS A 77 19.79 1.06 -2.51
N LEU A 78 19.12 -0.04 -2.20
CA LEU A 78 18.59 -0.27 -0.87
C LEU A 78 19.63 -1.00 -0.02
N THR A 79 20.11 -0.36 1.04
CA THR A 79 21.00 -1.02 2.01
C THR A 79 20.19 -1.72 3.09
N TYR A 80 20.87 -2.57 3.86
CA TYR A 80 20.25 -3.21 5.02
C TYR A 80 19.77 -2.19 6.05
N GLU A 81 20.59 -1.18 6.34
CA GLU A 81 20.28 -0.16 7.34
C GLU A 81 19.00 0.63 6.97
N ASP A 82 18.86 1.00 5.70
CA ASP A 82 17.67 1.66 5.16
C ASP A 82 16.39 0.84 5.38
N LEU A 83 16.47 -0.47 5.13
CA LEU A 83 15.36 -1.38 5.31
C LEU A 83 14.98 -1.49 6.79
N ILE A 84 15.96 -1.61 7.69
CA ILE A 84 15.71 -1.68 9.14
C ILE A 84 15.04 -0.42 9.65
N ILE A 85 15.55 0.74 9.26
CA ILE A 85 15.01 2.04 9.69
C ILE A 85 13.57 2.18 9.19
N SER A 86 13.35 2.00 7.89
CA SER A 86 12.03 2.17 7.27
C SER A 86 11.00 1.21 7.83
N LYS A 87 11.36 -0.07 7.98
CA LYS A 87 10.47 -1.07 8.56
C LYS A 87 10.18 -0.82 10.03
N GLY A 88 11.19 -0.35 10.78
CA GLY A 88 11.03 0.05 12.18
C GLY A 88 9.96 1.13 12.32
N THR A 89 10.00 2.16 11.48
CA THR A 89 8.97 3.20 11.42
C THR A 89 7.62 2.64 10.99
N TYR A 90 7.59 1.87 9.91
CA TYR A 90 6.37 1.38 9.29
C TYR A 90 5.56 0.41 10.16
N GLU A 91 6.24 -0.42 10.97
CA GLU A 91 5.57 -1.45 11.78
C GLU A 91 5.48 -1.15 13.27
N LYS A 92 6.45 -0.37 13.79
CA LYS A 92 6.63 -0.13 15.22
C LYS A 92 6.71 1.35 15.56
N GLY A 93 6.61 2.23 14.58
CA GLY A 93 6.50 3.67 14.80
C GLY A 93 5.22 4.03 15.54
N SER A 94 5.11 5.30 15.94
CA SER A 94 3.84 5.80 16.47
C SER A 94 2.77 5.74 15.37
N ARG A 95 1.50 5.78 15.76
CA ARG A 95 0.39 5.85 14.80
C ARG A 95 0.58 6.99 13.79
N ASN A 96 1.08 8.14 14.25
CA ASN A 96 1.33 9.28 13.39
C ASN A 96 2.46 8.99 12.39
N ASP A 97 3.57 8.38 12.84
CA ASP A 97 4.70 8.06 11.95
C ASP A 97 4.29 7.06 10.87
N ILE A 98 3.49 6.06 11.22
CA ILE A 98 2.98 5.05 10.26
C ILE A 98 2.02 5.70 9.26
N GLU A 99 1.11 6.55 9.72
CA GLU A 99 0.18 7.27 8.85
C GLU A 99 0.90 8.24 7.92
N GLU A 100 1.92 8.94 8.41
CA GLU A 100 2.74 9.85 7.61
C GLU A 100 3.58 9.10 6.57
N PHE A 101 4.19 7.98 6.94
CA PHE A 101 4.90 7.13 5.99
C PHE A 101 3.97 6.67 4.85
N ILE A 102 2.76 6.22 5.20
CA ILE A 102 1.80 5.73 4.21
C ILE A 102 1.24 6.88 3.37
N TYR A 103 1.04 8.06 3.94
CA TYR A 103 0.67 9.25 3.18
C TYR A 103 1.76 9.63 2.17
N GLN A 104 3.04 9.59 2.56
CA GLN A 104 4.17 9.81 1.63
C GLN A 104 4.29 8.71 0.56
N LEU A 105 3.83 7.49 0.87
CA LEU A 105 3.77 6.38 -0.09
C LEU A 105 2.73 6.63 -1.17
N CYS A 106 1.65 7.33 -0.85
CA CYS A 106 0.65 7.72 -1.84
C CYS A 106 1.13 8.82 -2.79
N ASP A 107 2.14 9.62 -2.43
CA ASP A 107 2.78 10.61 -3.32
C ASP A 107 3.72 9.89 -4.31
N VAL A 108 3.14 9.24 -5.32
CA VAL A 108 3.90 8.44 -6.31
C VAL A 108 4.71 9.32 -7.25
N GLY A 109 4.23 10.53 -7.57
CA GLY A 109 4.99 11.53 -8.32
C GLY A 109 6.22 12.07 -7.56
N GLY A 110 6.24 11.95 -6.24
CA GLY A 110 7.34 12.38 -5.39
C GLY A 110 7.50 13.90 -5.30
N ASP A 111 6.45 14.66 -5.64
CA ASP A 111 6.47 16.12 -5.66
C ASP A 111 6.13 16.72 -4.28
N GLY A 112 5.87 15.85 -3.29
CA GLY A 112 5.51 16.21 -1.92
C GLY A 112 4.03 16.46 -1.71
N ASN A 113 3.19 16.26 -2.73
CA ASN A 113 1.75 16.44 -2.67
C ASN A 113 1.03 15.24 -3.25
N VAL A 114 -0.07 14.84 -2.61
CA VAL A 114 -0.89 13.73 -3.10
C VAL A 114 -2.06 14.33 -3.90
N GLY A 115 -1.97 14.25 -5.22
CA GLY A 115 -3.03 14.65 -6.15
C GLY A 115 -4.00 13.50 -6.45
N ARG A 116 -5.03 13.80 -7.25
CA ARG A 116 -5.99 12.78 -7.70
C ARG A 116 -5.30 11.71 -8.54
N SER A 117 -4.41 12.12 -9.45
CA SER A 117 -3.64 11.22 -10.31
C SER A 117 -2.73 10.28 -9.50
N ASP A 118 -2.20 10.75 -8.38
CA ASP A 118 -1.40 9.91 -7.49
C ASP A 118 -2.25 8.79 -6.85
N LEU A 119 -3.42 9.14 -6.30
CA LEU A 119 -4.33 8.13 -5.75
C LEU A 119 -4.83 7.15 -6.81
N GLU A 120 -5.08 7.62 -8.03
CA GLU A 120 -5.48 6.77 -9.15
C GLU A 120 -4.39 5.74 -9.46
N ALA A 121 -3.13 6.17 -9.56
CA ALA A 121 -1.99 5.28 -9.77
C ALA A 121 -1.78 4.30 -8.60
N VAL A 122 -1.98 4.74 -7.36
CA VAL A 122 -1.95 3.88 -6.17
C VAL A 122 -3.02 2.80 -6.28
N LEU A 123 -4.29 3.19 -6.49
CA LEU A 123 -5.39 2.25 -6.61
C LEU A 123 -5.14 1.26 -7.73
N LYS A 124 -4.76 1.72 -8.93
CA LYS A 124 -4.40 0.85 -10.06
C LYS A 124 -3.33 -0.18 -9.67
N SER A 125 -2.25 0.27 -9.01
CA SER A 125 -1.19 -0.64 -8.56
C SER A 125 -1.69 -1.69 -7.56
N ILE A 126 -2.62 -1.31 -6.67
CA ILE A 126 -3.25 -2.23 -5.71
C ILE A 126 -4.09 -3.26 -6.45
N TYR A 127 -4.94 -2.82 -7.38
CA TYR A 127 -5.79 -3.73 -8.17
C TYR A 127 -4.96 -4.71 -8.99
N GLU A 128 -3.92 -4.25 -9.68
CA GLU A 128 -3.01 -5.11 -10.44
C GLU A 128 -2.27 -6.11 -9.54
N THR A 129 -1.96 -5.72 -8.31
CA THR A 129 -1.31 -6.59 -7.32
C THR A 129 -2.25 -7.66 -6.77
N ILE A 130 -3.50 -7.29 -6.47
CA ILE A 130 -4.49 -8.19 -5.84
C ILE A 130 -5.17 -9.11 -6.87
N PHE A 131 -5.56 -8.57 -8.02
CA PHE A 131 -6.44 -9.22 -8.99
C PHE A 131 -5.72 -9.58 -10.29
N SER A 132 -4.41 -9.88 -10.22
CA SER A 132 -3.50 -10.14 -11.34
C SER A 132 -4.19 -10.51 -12.67
N PRO A 133 -3.89 -9.83 -13.79
CA PRO A 133 -4.66 -9.86 -15.03
C PRO A 133 -4.59 -11.18 -15.83
N GLU A 134 -4.21 -12.30 -15.21
CA GLU A 134 -4.25 -13.61 -15.84
C GLU A 134 -5.72 -14.09 -15.98
N ASN A 135 -6.35 -13.64 -17.08
CA ASN A 135 -7.47 -14.25 -17.82
C ASN A 135 -8.85 -13.59 -17.86
N ASP A 136 -9.11 -12.42 -17.27
CA ASP A 136 -10.46 -11.81 -17.33
C ASP A 136 -10.52 -10.48 -18.11
N LYS A 137 -10.85 -10.57 -19.41
CA LYS A 137 -11.15 -9.39 -20.26
C LYS A 137 -12.47 -8.70 -19.87
N THR A 138 -13.35 -9.39 -19.14
CA THR A 138 -14.68 -8.90 -18.72
C THR A 138 -14.63 -8.09 -17.41
N GLY A 139 -13.52 -8.14 -16.65
CA GLY A 139 -13.37 -7.48 -15.35
C GLY A 139 -12.90 -6.02 -15.38
N ALA A 140 -12.36 -5.54 -16.51
CA ALA A 140 -11.72 -4.23 -16.60
C ALA A 140 -12.68 -3.05 -16.39
N HIS A 141 -13.92 -3.14 -16.91
CA HIS A 141 -14.93 -2.08 -16.76
C HIS A 141 -15.39 -1.92 -15.31
N SER A 142 -15.63 -3.04 -14.61
CA SER A 142 -16.03 -3.02 -13.19
C SER A 142 -14.92 -2.54 -12.24
N GLN A 143 -13.65 -2.77 -12.60
CA GLN A 143 -12.51 -2.25 -11.84
C GLN A 143 -12.42 -0.73 -11.94
N GLN A 144 -12.65 -0.18 -13.13
CA GLN A 144 -12.64 1.27 -13.34
C GLN A 144 -13.78 1.97 -12.59
N GLU A 145 -15.00 1.42 -12.62
CA GLU A 145 -16.12 1.95 -11.83
C GLU A 145 -15.84 1.92 -10.32
N THR A 146 -15.26 0.83 -9.82
CA THR A 146 -14.95 0.71 -8.38
C THR A 146 -13.84 1.67 -7.97
N MET A 147 -12.81 1.85 -8.80
CA MET A 147 -11.76 2.84 -8.58
C MET A 147 -12.32 4.26 -8.52
N GLU A 148 -13.22 4.62 -9.43
CA GLU A 148 -13.85 5.94 -9.45
C GLU A 148 -14.63 6.24 -8.17
N VAL A 149 -15.35 5.25 -7.62
CA VAL A 149 -16.05 5.41 -6.32
C VAL A 149 -15.06 5.78 -5.21
N PHE A 150 -13.90 5.13 -5.13
CA PHE A 150 -12.90 5.45 -4.11
C PHE A 150 -12.19 6.77 -4.33
N LEU A 151 -11.94 7.13 -5.59
CA LEU A 151 -11.39 8.44 -5.94
C LEU A 151 -12.37 9.56 -5.60
N ASN A 152 -13.68 9.34 -5.79
CA ASN A 152 -14.71 10.33 -5.48
C ASN A 152 -15.00 10.46 -3.98
N ALA A 153 -14.69 9.43 -3.19
CA ALA A 153 -14.70 9.50 -1.73
C ALA A 153 -13.52 10.31 -1.14
N ALA A 154 -12.49 10.62 -1.95
CA ALA A 154 -11.32 11.36 -1.50
C ALA A 154 -11.57 12.88 -1.52
N THR A 155 -11.18 13.55 -0.43
CA THR A 155 -11.20 15.01 -0.34
C THR A 155 -9.81 15.58 -0.63
N PHE A 156 -9.76 16.64 -1.43
CA PHE A 156 -8.54 17.37 -1.73
C PHE A 156 -8.71 18.82 -1.25
N SER A 157 -8.37 19.09 0.02
CA SER A 157 -8.60 20.40 0.63
C SER A 157 -7.39 21.34 0.59
N LYS A 158 -6.17 20.80 0.41
CA LYS A 158 -4.93 21.58 0.43
C LYS A 158 -4.77 22.34 -0.89
N GLN A 159 -4.91 23.66 -0.86
CA GLN A 159 -4.54 24.55 -1.96
C GLN A 159 -3.06 24.94 -1.84
N ILE A 160 -2.34 24.97 -2.95
CA ILE A 160 -0.98 25.50 -3.02
C ILE A 160 -1.04 26.78 -3.85
N GLU A 161 -0.45 27.86 -3.34
CA GLU A 161 -0.37 29.13 -4.07
C GLU A 161 0.28 28.93 -5.45
N GLY A 162 -0.36 29.45 -6.50
CA GLY A 162 0.11 29.33 -7.87
C GLY A 162 -0.20 27.99 -8.56
N ARG A 163 -0.86 27.04 -7.89
CA ARG A 163 -1.43 25.84 -8.52
C ARG A 163 -2.95 25.90 -8.51
N THR A 164 -3.57 25.56 -9.63
CA THR A 164 -5.03 25.45 -9.76
C THR A 164 -5.57 24.19 -9.08
N GLU A 165 -4.78 23.12 -9.12
CA GLU A 165 -5.12 21.83 -8.53
C GLU A 165 -5.08 21.85 -7.00
N LYS A 166 -6.01 21.09 -6.40
CA LYS A 166 -6.03 20.83 -4.97
C LYS A 166 -5.39 19.49 -4.67
N PHE A 167 -4.76 19.41 -3.52
CA PHE A 167 -4.06 18.24 -3.04
C PHE A 167 -4.71 17.71 -1.77
N MET A 168 -4.48 16.44 -1.49
CA MET A 168 -4.93 15.79 -0.28
C MET A 168 -4.02 16.24 0.87
N SER A 169 -4.58 16.69 1.98
CA SER A 169 -3.83 16.88 3.22
C SER A 169 -3.69 15.55 3.98
N LEU A 170 -2.81 15.50 4.99
CA LEU A 170 -2.74 14.32 5.88
C LEU A 170 -4.07 14.05 6.61
N ALA A 171 -4.83 15.11 6.94
CA ALA A 171 -6.15 14.98 7.56
C ALA A 171 -7.17 14.39 6.57
N ASP A 172 -7.16 14.85 5.32
CA ASP A 172 -7.99 14.29 4.26
C ASP A 172 -7.65 12.81 4.02
N PHE A 173 -6.37 12.47 3.99
CA PHE A 173 -5.91 11.09 3.84
C PHE A 173 -6.40 10.18 4.96
N ARG A 174 -6.34 10.64 6.22
CA ARG A 174 -6.89 9.91 7.38
C ARG A 174 -8.38 9.66 7.23
N ASN A 175 -9.12 10.69 6.80
CA ASN A 175 -10.56 10.59 6.58
C ASN A 175 -10.87 9.59 5.45
N TRP A 176 -10.14 9.67 4.34
CA TRP A 176 -10.28 8.73 3.22
C TRP A 176 -9.97 7.29 3.64
N CYS A 177 -8.92 7.06 4.44
CA CYS A 177 -8.60 5.75 5.00
C CYS A 177 -9.69 5.18 5.91
N ASN A 178 -10.47 6.04 6.59
CA ASN A 178 -11.62 5.61 7.39
C ASN A 178 -12.80 5.19 6.50
N LEU A 179 -12.97 5.83 5.35
CA LEU A 179 -14.00 5.50 4.36
C LEU A 179 -13.64 4.23 3.57
N VAL A 180 -12.35 4.02 3.30
CA VAL A 180 -11.84 2.90 2.50
C VAL A 180 -10.84 2.05 3.31
N PRO A 181 -11.30 1.32 4.35
CA PRO A 181 -10.42 0.62 5.29
C PRO A 181 -9.59 -0.51 4.66
N SER A 182 -10.09 -1.10 3.56
CA SER A 182 -9.40 -2.13 2.77
C SER A 182 -8.12 -1.59 2.14
N VAL A 183 -8.18 -0.40 1.52
CA VAL A 183 -7.00 0.28 0.97
C VAL A 183 -6.02 0.64 2.09
N ARG A 184 -6.52 1.16 3.22
CA ARG A 184 -5.68 1.46 4.39
C ARG A 184 -4.93 0.21 4.88
N LYS A 185 -5.61 -0.94 4.99
CA LYS A 185 -5.01 -2.19 5.44
C LYS A 185 -3.96 -2.69 4.46
N PHE A 186 -4.27 -2.68 3.16
CA PHE A 186 -3.31 -3.05 2.12
C PHE A 186 -2.04 -2.20 2.22
N LEU A 187 -2.20 -0.87 2.16
CA LEU A 187 -1.10 0.09 2.25
C LEU A 187 -0.32 0.04 3.57
N GLY A 188 -0.89 -0.54 4.64
CA GLY A 188 -0.25 -0.75 5.94
C GLY A 188 0.43 -2.12 6.11
N SER A 189 0.35 -3.00 5.12
CA SER A 189 0.91 -4.36 5.17
C SER A 189 2.05 -4.62 4.17
N LEU A 190 2.43 -3.63 3.36
CA LEU A 190 3.34 -3.82 2.23
C LEU A 190 4.77 -4.21 2.62
N LEU A 191 5.25 -3.80 3.78
CA LEU A 191 6.59 -4.18 4.30
C LEU A 191 6.55 -5.39 5.26
N MET A 192 5.40 -6.04 5.40
CA MET A 192 5.33 -7.32 6.10
C MET A 192 6.00 -8.39 5.21
N PRO A 193 6.82 -9.29 5.78
CA PRO A 193 7.35 -10.41 5.03
C PRO A 193 6.20 -11.30 4.54
N PRO A 194 6.30 -11.87 3.32
CA PRO A 194 5.42 -12.96 2.94
C PRO A 194 5.72 -14.14 3.86
N ASP A 195 4.75 -14.56 4.68
CA ASP A 195 4.86 -15.83 5.40
C ASP A 195 4.94 -16.96 4.36
N SER A 196 5.59 -18.08 4.72
CA SER A 196 5.84 -19.24 3.84
C SER A 196 4.54 -19.86 3.29
N GLY A 197 3.94 -19.21 2.28
CA GLY A 197 2.70 -19.60 1.62
C GLY A 197 1.60 -18.54 1.51
N ARG A 198 1.76 -17.31 2.03
CA ARG A 198 0.74 -16.25 1.91
C ARG A 198 1.33 -14.91 1.45
N PRO A 199 0.76 -14.23 0.43
CA PRO A 199 1.08 -12.85 0.14
C PRO A 199 0.94 -12.00 1.40
N SER A 200 1.87 -11.08 1.63
CA SER A 200 1.95 -10.23 2.83
C SER A 200 0.72 -9.34 3.03
N PHE A 201 -0.05 -9.09 1.97
CA PHE A 201 -1.34 -8.43 1.97
C PHE A 201 -2.47 -9.48 2.05
N GLN A 202 -3.07 -9.61 3.24
CA GLN A 202 -4.20 -10.52 3.48
C GLN A 202 -5.47 -9.98 2.82
N VAL A 203 -5.82 -10.53 1.66
CA VAL A 203 -7.11 -10.31 0.99
C VAL A 203 -8.00 -11.52 1.27
N PRO A 204 -9.22 -11.33 1.83
CA PRO A 204 -10.19 -12.41 1.97
C PRO A 204 -10.46 -13.04 0.61
N GLN A 205 -10.26 -14.36 0.49
CA GLN A 205 -10.61 -15.08 -0.73
C GLN A 205 -12.11 -15.34 -0.75
N LEU A 206 -12.75 -15.00 -1.86
CA LEU A 206 -14.13 -15.38 -2.11
C LEU A 206 -14.15 -16.85 -2.54
N GLU A 207 -14.47 -17.75 -1.63
CA GLU A 207 -14.71 -19.16 -1.96
C GLU A 207 -16.13 -19.33 -2.49
N HIS A 208 -16.26 -20.02 -3.63
CA HIS A 208 -17.54 -20.44 -4.19
C HIS A 208 -17.50 -21.95 -4.49
N PRO A 209 -18.63 -22.67 -4.39
CA PRO A 209 -18.68 -24.08 -4.77
C PRO A 209 -18.26 -24.27 -6.24
N GLU A 210 -17.60 -25.39 -6.55
CA GLU A 210 -17.06 -25.72 -7.89
C GLU A 210 -18.10 -25.69 -9.02
N ASN A 211 -19.39 -25.77 -8.67
CA ASN A 211 -20.51 -25.81 -9.61
C ASN A 211 -20.98 -24.43 -10.11
N PHE A 212 -20.41 -23.32 -9.61
CA PHE A 212 -20.78 -21.96 -10.02
C PHE A 212 -19.72 -21.35 -10.93
N SER A 213 -20.16 -20.83 -12.09
CA SER A 213 -19.30 -19.99 -12.93
C SER A 213 -19.17 -18.58 -12.33
N SER A 214 -18.03 -17.91 -12.55
CA SER A 214 -17.80 -16.54 -12.04
C SER A 214 -18.84 -15.53 -12.57
N GLU A 215 -19.49 -15.83 -13.71
CA GLU A 215 -20.57 -15.02 -14.28
C GLU A 215 -21.91 -15.16 -13.54
N GLN A 216 -22.09 -16.21 -12.73
CA GLN A 216 -23.29 -16.43 -11.92
C GLN A 216 -23.19 -15.81 -10.52
N LEU A 217 -22.02 -15.29 -10.15
CA LEU A 217 -21.79 -14.64 -8.86
C LEU A 217 -22.16 -13.16 -8.94
N ILE A 218 -23.21 -12.76 -8.20
CA ILE A 218 -23.57 -11.34 -8.01
C ILE A 218 -22.46 -10.62 -7.22
N LEU A 219 -21.88 -11.29 -6.23
CA LEU A 219 -20.79 -10.76 -5.43
C LEU A 219 -19.46 -10.99 -6.15
N ARG A 220 -18.89 -9.92 -6.72
CA ARG A 220 -17.57 -9.94 -7.37
C ARG A 220 -16.42 -9.92 -6.35
N LYS A 221 -15.24 -10.38 -6.76
CA LYS A 221 -14.04 -10.48 -5.90
C LYS A 221 -13.61 -9.11 -5.38
N GLU A 222 -13.77 -8.06 -6.17
CA GLU A 222 -13.47 -6.67 -5.83
C GLU A 222 -14.35 -6.22 -4.65
N TYR A 223 -15.68 -6.38 -4.77
CA TYR A 223 -16.61 -6.04 -3.70
C TYR A 223 -16.41 -6.92 -2.46
N ALA A 224 -16.13 -8.21 -2.65
CA ALA A 224 -15.86 -9.13 -1.54
C ALA A 224 -14.62 -8.72 -0.73
N TRP A 225 -13.58 -8.19 -1.35
CA TRP A 225 -12.42 -7.64 -0.63
C TRP A 225 -12.81 -6.46 0.26
N HIS A 226 -13.60 -5.53 -0.26
CA HIS A 226 -14.05 -4.36 0.50
C HIS A 226 -15.05 -4.72 1.61
N ILE A 227 -15.97 -5.65 1.35
CA ILE A 227 -17.01 -6.08 2.29
C ILE A 227 -16.46 -7.09 3.33
N GLY A 228 -15.55 -7.97 2.94
CA GLY A 228 -14.94 -8.96 3.83
C GLY A 228 -14.21 -8.34 5.03
N GLU A 229 -13.63 -7.15 4.84
CA GLU A 229 -13.04 -6.37 5.93
C GLU A 229 -14.09 -5.77 6.89
N LEU A 230 -15.27 -5.39 6.38
CA LEU A 230 -16.42 -5.01 7.21
C LEU A 230 -16.95 -6.22 8.00
N PHE A 231 -16.95 -7.41 7.40
CA PHE A 231 -17.40 -8.64 8.05
C PHE A 231 -16.44 -9.20 9.10
N LEU A 232 -15.13 -8.99 8.99
CA LEU A 232 -14.19 -9.30 10.08
C LEU A 232 -14.49 -8.50 11.36
N ARG A 233 -15.18 -7.36 11.26
CA ARG A 233 -15.67 -6.58 12.42
C ARG A 233 -17.03 -7.04 12.94
N MET A 234 -17.83 -7.71 12.13
CA MET A 234 -19.16 -8.23 12.51
C MET A 234 -19.12 -9.75 12.57
N LYS A 235 -19.01 -10.34 13.77
CA LYS A 235 -19.25 -11.78 13.97
C LYS A 235 -20.66 -12.13 13.49
N LEU A 236 -20.80 -12.56 12.25
CA LEU A 236 -22.09 -12.97 11.70
C LEU A 236 -22.29 -14.44 11.97
N LYS A 237 -23.38 -14.73 12.69
CA LYS A 237 -23.87 -16.09 12.87
C LYS A 237 -24.41 -16.58 11.52
N SER A 238 -24.05 -17.81 11.18
CA SER A 238 -24.49 -18.54 9.98
C SER A 238 -26.00 -18.35 9.76
N GLY A 239 -26.37 -17.68 8.67
CA GLY A 239 -27.78 -17.39 8.32
C GLY A 239 -28.02 -16.09 7.52
N SER A 240 -27.10 -15.12 7.53
CA SER A 240 -27.36 -13.77 6.99
C SER A 240 -26.95 -13.51 5.54
N PHE A 241 -26.66 -14.53 4.74
CA PHE A 241 -26.26 -14.35 3.33
C PHE A 241 -27.34 -13.70 2.45
N CYS A 242 -28.60 -13.66 2.90
CA CYS A 242 -29.72 -13.13 2.11
C CYS A 242 -29.95 -11.61 2.24
N ILE A 243 -29.30 -10.89 3.17
CA ILE A 243 -29.76 -9.53 3.55
C ILE A 243 -29.04 -8.39 2.78
N ILE A 244 -27.85 -8.60 2.21
CA ILE A 244 -27.06 -7.46 1.66
C ILE A 244 -27.34 -7.16 0.18
N VAL A 245 -28.19 -7.93 -0.51
CA VAL A 245 -28.62 -7.58 -1.88
C VAL A 245 -29.62 -6.40 -1.86
N HIS A 246 -30.22 -6.06 -0.71
CA HIS A 246 -31.26 -5.03 -0.62
C HIS A 246 -30.77 -3.61 -0.23
N LEU A 247 -29.46 -3.42 0.01
CA LEU A 247 -28.90 -2.13 0.46
C LEU A 247 -28.13 -1.38 -0.64
N MET A 248 -28.06 -1.92 -1.86
CA MET A 248 -27.44 -1.27 -3.02
C MET A 248 -28.36 -1.26 -4.26
N ALA A 249 -29.67 -1.23 -4.03
CA ALA A 249 -30.68 -0.92 -5.06
C ALA A 249 -31.28 0.46 -4.77
#